data_AF-A0A1M3LD62-F1
#
_entry.id   AF-A0A1M3LD62-F1
#
_cell.length_a   1.000
_cell.length_b   1.000
_cell.length_c   1.000
_cell.angle_alpha   90.00
_cell.angle_beta   90.00
_cell.angle_gamma   90.00
#
_symmetry.space_group_name_H-M   'P 1'
#
loop_
_entity.id
_entity.type
_entity.pdbx_description
1 polymer ?
#
loop_
_entity_poly.entity_id
_entity_poly.type
_entity_poly.pdbx_seq_one_letter_code
_entity_poly.pdbx_strand_id
1 'polypeptide(L)'
;MKTKFKVNDKVKIASCPIKKYIGKIGVITKVIPVFDNADQAKKSGYIGEYSIKKNDETTTGLYKIDINGRALSGYALDESFELISLSDPIYTKEFYASPVLTLMVFNTFLKKNLVSEKDMYSSGTFLSMDVFDNKETRKILEVIISDIDAYKKENNEAYLHDETGKSIGLCLLHEAHLKAHGAEYEIKWNGYEFVIEEDEE
;
A
#
# COMPACT_ATOMS: atom_id res chain seq x y z
N MET A 1 0.26 24.47 -12.43
CA MET A 1 0.32 24.53 -10.95
C MET A 1 0.44 23.12 -10.40
N LYS A 2 1.20 22.90 -9.33
CA LYS A 2 1.48 21.56 -8.81
C LYS A 2 0.92 21.45 -7.39
N THR A 3 -0.16 20.71 -7.22
CA THR A 3 -0.66 20.30 -5.90
C THR A 3 0.24 19.19 -5.36
N LYS A 4 0.35 19.07 -4.03
CA LYS A 4 1.16 18.01 -3.39
C LYS A 4 0.64 16.61 -3.74
N PHE A 5 -0.67 16.47 -3.85
CA PHE A 5 -1.33 15.22 -4.20
C PHE A 5 -2.29 15.38 -5.39
N LYS A 6 -2.65 14.27 -6.04
CA LYS A 6 -3.60 14.18 -7.16
C LYS A 6 -4.74 13.21 -6.85
N VAL A 7 -5.82 13.32 -7.62
CA VAL A 7 -6.92 12.34 -7.58
C VAL A 7 -6.36 10.94 -7.82
N ASN A 8 -6.87 9.97 -7.06
CA ASN A 8 -6.45 8.57 -6.99
C ASN A 8 -5.11 8.30 -6.26
N ASP A 9 -4.44 9.31 -5.70
CA ASP A 9 -3.33 9.03 -4.78
C ASP A 9 -3.86 8.32 -3.52
N LYS A 10 -3.19 7.24 -3.11
CA LYS A 10 -3.37 6.65 -1.78
C LYS A 10 -2.55 7.44 -0.77
N VAL A 11 -3.16 7.82 0.34
CA VAL A 11 -2.53 8.62 1.39
C VAL A 11 -2.78 8.00 2.75
N LYS A 12 -1.79 8.11 3.64
CA LYS A 12 -1.94 7.78 5.05
C LYS A 12 -2.31 9.05 5.78
N ILE A 13 -3.35 8.98 6.59
CA ILE A 13 -3.83 10.13 7.35
C ILE A 13 -2.89 10.34 8.54
N ALA A 14 -2.07 11.38 8.47
CA ALA A 14 -1.12 11.74 9.52
C ALA A 14 -1.80 12.59 10.60
N SER A 15 -2.73 13.46 10.21
CA SER A 15 -3.52 14.27 11.14
C SER A 15 -4.94 14.52 10.62
N CYS A 16 -5.93 14.45 11.52
CA CYS A 16 -7.33 14.69 11.22
C CYS A 16 -8.06 15.07 12.52
N PRO A 17 -9.08 15.98 12.48
CA PRO A 17 -9.90 16.28 13.65
C PRO A 17 -10.56 15.03 14.29
N ILE A 18 -10.87 14.04 13.45
CA ILE A 18 -11.47 12.78 13.87
C ILE A 18 -10.35 11.75 14.07
N LYS A 19 -9.87 11.60 15.32
CA LYS A 19 -8.69 10.78 15.66
C LYS A 19 -8.76 9.32 15.18
N LYS A 20 -9.94 8.72 15.09
CA LYS A 20 -10.12 7.32 14.62
C LYS A 20 -9.67 7.07 13.17
N TYR A 21 -9.42 8.12 12.39
CA TYR A 21 -8.91 8.00 11.02
C TYR A 21 -7.40 8.16 10.92
N ILE A 22 -6.72 8.63 11.98
CA ILE A 22 -5.26 8.76 11.99
C ILE A 22 -4.65 7.37 11.82
N GLY A 23 -3.66 7.27 10.93
CA GLY A 23 -3.01 6.02 10.54
C GLY A 23 -3.74 5.21 9.48
N LYS A 24 -5.01 5.51 9.19
CA LYS A 24 -5.77 4.84 8.12
C LYS A 24 -5.32 5.30 6.74
N ILE A 25 -5.53 4.41 5.78
CA ILE A 25 -5.27 4.65 4.37
C ILE A 25 -6.56 5.12 3.72
N GLY A 26 -6.46 6.15 2.89
CA GLY A 26 -7.58 6.61 2.06
C GLY A 26 -7.11 6.99 0.66
N VAL A 27 -8.07 7.19 -0.23
CA VAL A 27 -7.84 7.59 -1.62
C VAL A 27 -8.34 9.01 -1.83
N ILE A 28 -7.53 9.84 -2.49
CA ILE A 28 -7.96 11.20 -2.84
C ILE A 28 -8.99 11.15 -3.96
N THR A 29 -10.19 11.66 -3.69
CA THR A 29 -11.31 11.66 -4.64
C THR A 29 -11.54 13.02 -5.29
N LYS A 30 -11.09 14.11 -4.65
CA LYS A 30 -11.16 15.46 -5.20
C LYS A 30 -9.98 16.29 -4.74
N VAL A 31 -9.47 17.12 -5.64
CA VAL A 31 -8.44 18.12 -5.36
C VAL A 31 -9.02 19.50 -5.69
N ILE A 32 -9.02 20.41 -4.73
CA ILE A 32 -9.29 21.84 -4.97
C ILE A 32 -7.95 22.58 -4.86
N PRO A 33 -7.41 23.07 -5.97
CA PRO A 33 -6.17 23.83 -5.95
C PRO A 33 -6.29 25.10 -5.11
N VAL A 34 -5.23 25.44 -4.38
CA VAL A 34 -5.13 26.70 -3.62
C VAL A 34 -4.15 27.64 -4.31
N PHE A 35 -4.62 28.85 -4.63
CA PHE A 35 -3.84 29.91 -5.27
C PHE A 35 -3.49 31.02 -4.27
N ASP A 36 -2.42 31.75 -4.53
CA ASP A 36 -2.02 32.90 -3.72
C ASP A 36 -3.03 34.06 -3.85
N ASN A 37 -3.64 34.22 -5.03
CA ASN A 37 -4.70 35.20 -5.29
C ASN A 37 -5.51 34.85 -6.55
N ALA A 38 -6.64 35.54 -6.73
CA ALA A 38 -7.56 35.30 -7.86
C ALA A 38 -6.93 35.62 -9.23
N ASP A 39 -5.99 36.56 -9.29
CA ASP A 39 -5.32 36.92 -10.55
C ASP A 39 -4.36 35.82 -11.01
N GLN A 40 -3.72 35.11 -10.09
CA GLN A 40 -2.90 33.94 -10.41
C GLN A 40 -3.74 32.82 -11.00
N ALA A 41 -4.93 32.56 -10.45
CA ALA A 41 -5.87 31.59 -11.01
C ALA A 41 -6.25 31.95 -12.45
N LYS A 42 -6.62 33.21 -12.69
CA LYS A 42 -6.95 33.72 -14.04
C LYS A 42 -5.77 33.63 -15.00
N LYS A 43 -4.57 34.07 -14.59
CA LYS A 43 -3.34 34.02 -15.41
C LYS A 43 -2.95 32.60 -15.80
N SER A 44 -3.22 31.62 -14.93
CA SER A 44 -2.98 30.21 -15.21
C SER A 44 -3.99 29.58 -16.18
N GLY A 45 -5.06 30.30 -16.53
CA GLY A 45 -6.15 29.77 -17.35
C GLY A 45 -6.94 28.65 -16.67
N TYR A 46 -6.92 28.59 -15.32
CA TYR A 46 -7.60 27.52 -14.59
C TYR A 46 -9.12 27.65 -14.68
N ILE A 47 -9.78 26.55 -15.03
CA ILE A 47 -11.24 26.46 -15.15
C ILE A 47 -11.71 25.40 -14.15
N GLY A 48 -12.42 25.83 -13.10
CA GLY A 48 -12.95 24.95 -12.06
C GLY A 48 -13.03 25.61 -10.69
N GLU A 49 -13.40 24.82 -9.68
CA GLU A 49 -13.35 25.26 -8.28
C GLU A 49 -11.90 25.42 -7.82
N TYR A 50 -11.63 26.51 -7.12
CA TYR A 50 -10.34 26.81 -6.49
C TYR A 50 -10.55 27.51 -5.15
N SER A 51 -9.51 27.50 -4.32
CA SER A 51 -9.45 28.31 -3.10
C SER A 51 -8.33 29.35 -3.20
N ILE A 52 -8.42 30.41 -2.41
CA ILE A 52 -7.36 31.40 -2.23
C ILE A 52 -6.78 31.21 -0.84
N LYS A 53 -5.45 31.22 -0.74
CA LYS A 53 -4.73 31.12 0.55
C LYS A 53 -5.24 32.19 1.51
N LYS A 54 -5.42 31.80 2.77
CA LYS A 54 -5.66 32.75 3.86
C LYS A 54 -4.39 32.83 4.72
N ASN A 55 -3.92 34.04 4.98
CA ASN A 55 -2.72 34.29 5.80
C ASN A 55 -1.47 33.57 5.24
N ASP A 56 -0.57 33.14 6.13
CA ASP A 56 0.68 32.43 5.82
C ASP A 56 0.49 30.93 5.54
N GLU A 57 -0.68 30.51 5.03
CA GLU A 57 -0.95 29.11 4.66
C GLU A 57 0.03 28.63 3.57
N THR A 58 0.72 27.52 3.84
CA THR A 58 1.65 26.89 2.90
C THR A 58 1.00 25.82 2.04
N THR A 59 -0.27 25.50 2.30
CA THR A 59 -1.00 24.45 1.56
C THR A 59 -1.13 24.79 0.07
N THR A 60 -0.98 23.77 -0.76
CA THR A 60 -1.10 23.83 -2.22
C THR A 60 -2.45 23.31 -2.71
N GLY A 61 -3.18 22.57 -1.87
CA GLY A 61 -4.45 21.94 -2.21
C GLY A 61 -5.35 21.69 -1.00
N LEU A 62 -6.65 21.61 -1.27
CA LEU A 62 -7.64 21.05 -0.36
C LEU A 62 -8.12 19.71 -0.93
N TYR A 63 -8.18 18.68 -0.11
CA TYR A 63 -8.40 17.31 -0.59
C TYR A 63 -9.64 16.68 0.04
N LYS A 64 -10.42 15.97 -0.79
CA LYS A 64 -11.42 15.00 -0.33
C LYS A 64 -10.82 13.62 -0.34
N ILE A 65 -11.12 12.85 0.69
CA ILE A 65 -10.64 11.48 0.84
C ILE A 65 -11.82 10.56 1.02
N ASP A 66 -11.72 9.41 0.38
CA ASP A 66 -12.52 8.25 0.69
C ASP A 66 -11.69 7.24 1.50
N ILE A 67 -12.27 6.75 2.60
CA ILE A 67 -11.71 5.68 3.42
C ILE A 67 -12.72 4.52 3.37
N ASN A 68 -12.39 3.46 2.64
CA ASN A 68 -13.20 2.25 2.50
C ASN A 68 -14.67 2.54 2.10
N GLY A 69 -14.86 3.31 1.04
CA GLY A 69 -16.18 3.71 0.52
C GLY A 69 -16.86 4.83 1.32
N ARG A 70 -16.19 5.42 2.32
CA ARG A 70 -16.72 6.50 3.14
C ARG A 70 -15.92 7.77 2.96
N ALA A 71 -16.55 8.77 2.35
CA ALA A 71 -15.98 10.10 2.23
C ALA A 71 -15.76 10.74 3.62
N LEU A 72 -14.54 11.20 3.88
CA LEU A 72 -14.23 12.00 5.05
C LEU A 72 -14.98 13.34 4.97
N SER A 73 -15.59 13.73 6.09
CA SER A 73 -16.26 15.04 6.19
C SER A 73 -15.24 16.17 6.09
N GLY A 74 -15.59 17.24 5.35
CA GLY A 74 -14.72 18.40 5.17
C GLY A 74 -13.62 18.21 4.13
N TYR A 75 -12.71 19.17 4.05
CA TYR A 75 -11.50 19.08 3.24
C TYR A 75 -10.30 19.03 4.18
N ALA A 76 -9.27 18.30 3.80
CA ALA A 76 -8.02 18.26 4.54
C ALA A 76 -6.87 18.88 3.73
N LEU A 77 -5.80 19.23 4.43
CA LEU A 77 -4.70 20.08 3.94
C LEU A 77 -3.47 19.23 3.59
N ASP A 78 -2.45 19.85 3.00
CA ASP A 78 -1.21 19.17 2.63
C ASP A 78 -0.51 18.45 3.81
N GLU A 79 -0.58 19.03 5.00
CA GLU A 79 -0.02 18.50 6.25
C GLU A 79 -0.89 17.42 6.91
N SER A 80 -2.13 17.23 6.44
CA SER A 80 -3.01 16.18 6.95
C SER A 80 -2.56 14.78 6.51
N PHE A 81 -1.66 14.69 5.53
CA PHE A 81 -1.33 13.44 4.85
C PHE A 81 0.16 13.20 4.71
N GLU A 82 0.50 11.93 4.83
CA GLU A 82 1.71 11.34 4.28
C GLU A 82 1.33 10.66 2.96
N LEU A 83 2.04 11.03 1.88
CA LEU A 83 1.93 10.27 0.63
C LEU A 83 2.37 8.86 0.95
N ILE A 84 1.49 7.88 0.73
CA ILE A 84 1.96 6.51 0.64
C ILE A 84 2.62 6.48 -0.72
N SER A 85 3.95 6.44 -0.74
CA SER A 85 4.65 6.10 -1.96
C SER A 85 4.11 4.75 -2.42
N LEU A 86 3.27 4.76 -3.46
CA LEU A 86 2.74 3.56 -4.11
C LEU A 86 3.81 2.86 -4.95
N SER A 87 5.07 3.24 -4.77
CA SER A 87 6.21 2.52 -5.28
C SER A 87 7.25 2.58 -4.17
N ASP A 88 7.14 1.63 -3.24
CA ASP A 88 8.38 1.05 -2.77
C ASP A 88 9.08 0.51 -4.04
N PRO A 89 10.29 0.96 -4.37
CA PRO A 89 10.99 0.47 -5.56
C PRO A 89 11.22 -1.05 -5.54
N ILE A 90 10.98 -1.71 -4.40
CA ILE A 90 11.04 -3.16 -4.23
C ILE A 90 9.84 -3.89 -4.85
N TYR A 91 8.65 -3.29 -4.94
CA TYR A 91 7.46 -3.95 -5.48
C TYR A 91 7.07 -3.45 -6.87
N THR A 92 6.54 -4.36 -7.69
CA THR A 92 6.06 -4.03 -9.03
C THR A 92 4.78 -3.20 -9.00
N LYS A 93 4.40 -2.59 -10.14
CA LYS A 93 3.12 -1.88 -10.23
C LYS A 93 1.93 -2.84 -10.13
N GLU A 94 2.12 -4.05 -10.63
CA GLU A 94 1.16 -5.14 -10.64
C GLU A 94 0.80 -5.58 -9.23
N PHE A 95 1.78 -5.61 -8.31
CA PHE A 95 1.55 -5.84 -6.88
C PHE A 95 0.51 -4.85 -6.32
N TYR A 96 0.71 -3.54 -6.50
CA TYR A 96 -0.22 -2.53 -5.99
C TYR A 96 -1.59 -2.53 -6.69
N ALA A 97 -1.65 -3.05 -7.92
CA ALA A 97 -2.86 -3.06 -8.72
C ALA A 97 -3.83 -4.19 -8.36
N SER A 98 -3.35 -5.30 -7.79
CA SER A 98 -4.19 -6.49 -7.55
C SER A 98 -3.85 -7.20 -6.24
N PRO A 99 -4.76 -7.21 -5.24
CA PRO A 99 -4.56 -7.97 -4.01
C PRO A 99 -4.46 -9.49 -4.26
N VAL A 100 -5.10 -9.99 -5.31
CA VAL A 100 -5.12 -11.42 -5.63
C VAL A 100 -3.75 -11.92 -6.11
N LEU A 101 -2.84 -11.04 -6.53
CA LEU A 101 -1.57 -11.44 -7.13
C LEU A 101 -0.62 -12.08 -6.10
N THR A 102 -0.51 -11.51 -4.90
CA THR A 102 0.28 -12.11 -3.80
C THR A 102 -0.28 -13.48 -3.40
N LEU A 103 -1.60 -13.59 -3.31
CA LEU A 103 -2.30 -14.84 -3.04
C LEU A 103 -1.96 -15.92 -4.10
N MET A 104 -2.04 -15.55 -5.38
CA MET A 104 -1.69 -16.45 -6.49
C MET A 104 -0.23 -16.91 -6.44
N VAL A 105 0.69 -16.00 -6.10
CA VAL A 105 2.11 -16.31 -5.93
C VAL A 105 2.31 -17.31 -4.80
N PHE A 106 1.70 -17.09 -3.63
CA PHE A 106 1.78 -18.00 -2.49
C PHE A 106 1.26 -19.40 -2.83
N ASN A 107 0.09 -19.47 -3.47
CA ASN A 107 -0.49 -20.75 -3.90
C ASN A 107 0.32 -21.44 -5.00
N THR A 108 1.04 -20.69 -5.82
CA THR A 108 1.95 -21.24 -6.83
C THR A 108 3.15 -21.92 -6.17
N PHE A 109 3.70 -21.35 -5.09
CA PHE A 109 4.79 -21.99 -4.34
C PHE A 109 4.37 -23.33 -3.72
N LEU A 110 3.16 -23.39 -3.15
CA LEU A 110 2.62 -24.63 -2.60
C LEU A 110 2.45 -25.70 -3.68
N LYS A 111 1.81 -25.36 -4.79
CA LYS A 111 1.56 -26.29 -5.91
C LYS A 111 2.84 -26.84 -6.52
N LYS A 112 3.92 -26.06 -6.50
CA LYS A 112 5.24 -26.44 -7.03
C LYS A 112 6.18 -27.03 -5.97
N ASN A 113 5.73 -27.19 -4.72
CA ASN A 113 6.54 -27.66 -3.60
C ASN A 113 7.84 -26.84 -3.40
N LEU A 114 7.72 -25.52 -3.53
CA LEU A 114 8.83 -24.57 -3.41
C LEU A 114 8.95 -23.92 -2.02
N VAL A 115 8.00 -24.22 -1.13
CA VAL A 115 7.99 -23.76 0.26
C VAL A 115 9.00 -24.59 1.06
N SER A 116 9.96 -23.93 1.70
CA SER A 116 10.94 -24.58 2.59
C SER A 116 10.46 -24.62 4.03
N GLU A 117 9.75 -23.59 4.48
CA GLU A 117 9.20 -23.47 5.83
C GLU A 117 7.93 -22.62 5.80
N LYS A 118 6.96 -22.91 6.66
CA LYS A 118 5.78 -22.05 6.85
C LYS A 118 5.23 -22.21 8.25
N ASP A 119 4.93 -21.09 8.89
CA ASP A 119 4.28 -21.05 10.20
C ASP A 119 2.99 -20.23 10.15
N MET A 120 2.02 -20.67 10.95
CA MET A 120 0.67 -20.12 10.99
C MET A 120 0.15 -20.15 12.42
N TYR A 121 -0.70 -19.18 12.78
CA TYR A 121 -1.48 -19.25 14.01
C TYR A 121 -2.53 -20.36 13.94
N SER A 122 -3.04 -20.79 15.10
CA SER A 122 -4.14 -21.76 15.17
C SER A 122 -5.42 -21.30 14.48
N SER A 123 -5.60 -19.98 14.32
CA SER A 123 -6.68 -19.36 13.54
C SER A 123 -6.53 -19.52 12.02
N GLY A 124 -5.40 -20.03 11.53
CA GLY A 124 -5.05 -20.03 10.11
C GLY A 124 -4.45 -18.72 9.61
N THR A 125 -4.34 -17.69 10.47
CA THR A 125 -3.68 -16.43 10.12
C THR A 125 -2.21 -16.68 9.78
N PHE A 126 -1.78 -16.16 8.63
CA PHE A 126 -0.42 -16.32 8.12
C PHE A 126 0.59 -15.59 9.02
N LEU A 127 1.61 -16.32 9.49
CA LEU A 127 2.68 -15.76 10.32
C LEU A 127 3.95 -15.54 9.50
N SER A 128 4.48 -16.61 8.90
CA SER A 128 5.69 -16.57 8.09
C SER A 128 5.70 -17.68 7.04
N MET A 129 6.46 -17.46 5.98
CA MET A 129 6.79 -18.49 5.00
C MET A 129 8.11 -18.19 4.32
N ASP A 130 8.82 -19.27 4.08
CA ASP A 130 10.04 -19.30 3.31
C ASP A 130 9.86 -20.14 2.07
N VAL A 131 10.53 -19.69 1.02
CA VAL A 131 10.65 -20.43 -0.22
C VAL A 131 12.11 -20.66 -0.55
N PHE A 132 12.42 -21.77 -1.22
CA PHE A 132 13.79 -22.05 -1.65
C PHE A 132 14.30 -20.95 -2.59
N ASP A 133 15.49 -20.42 -2.35
CA ASP A 133 16.11 -19.46 -3.26
C ASP A 133 16.70 -20.20 -4.48
N ASN A 134 15.88 -20.32 -5.53
CA ASN A 134 16.28 -20.89 -6.80
C ASN A 134 15.66 -20.10 -7.97
N LYS A 135 16.12 -20.41 -9.19
CA LYS A 135 15.68 -19.70 -10.41
C LYS A 135 14.16 -19.75 -10.63
N GLU A 136 13.50 -20.85 -10.28
CA GLU A 136 12.06 -20.98 -10.44
C GLU A 136 11.30 -20.09 -9.45
N THR A 137 11.67 -20.13 -8.18
CA THR A 137 11.11 -19.26 -7.14
C THR A 137 11.27 -17.79 -7.48
N ARG A 138 12.49 -17.37 -7.88
CA ARG A 138 12.75 -15.97 -8.25
C ARG A 138 11.87 -15.51 -9.41
N LYS A 139 11.73 -16.33 -10.45
CA LYS A 139 10.85 -16.01 -11.59
C LYS A 139 9.38 -15.83 -11.19
N ILE A 140 8.90 -16.56 -10.19
CA ILE A 140 7.54 -16.39 -9.66
C ILE A 140 7.44 -15.07 -8.88
N LEU A 141 8.44 -14.73 -8.07
CA LEU A 141 8.48 -13.48 -7.29
C LEU A 141 8.59 -12.23 -8.16
N GLU A 142 9.28 -12.28 -9.31
CA GLU A 142 9.44 -11.16 -10.25
C GLU A 142 8.11 -10.53 -10.71
N VAL A 143 7.00 -11.26 -10.55
CA VAL A 143 5.65 -10.76 -10.86
C VAL A 143 5.21 -9.66 -9.88
N ILE A 144 5.69 -9.71 -8.63
CA ILE A 144 5.29 -8.81 -7.54
C ILE A 144 6.45 -8.04 -6.91
N ILE A 145 7.68 -8.52 -7.06
CA ILE A 145 8.91 -7.92 -6.53
C ILE A 145 9.81 -7.53 -7.70
N SER A 146 10.14 -6.24 -7.82
CA SER A 146 10.99 -5.69 -8.88
C SER A 146 12.49 -5.91 -8.64
N ASP A 147 12.92 -6.00 -7.39
CA ASP A 147 14.30 -6.29 -7.02
C ASP A 147 14.32 -7.30 -5.86
N ILE A 148 14.54 -8.57 -6.20
CA ILE A 148 14.50 -9.68 -5.24
C ILE A 148 15.66 -9.62 -4.26
N ASP A 149 16.84 -9.14 -4.68
CA ASP A 149 18.00 -9.11 -3.80
C ASP A 149 17.88 -7.95 -2.79
N ALA A 150 17.34 -6.80 -3.22
CA ALA A 150 16.97 -5.72 -2.31
C ALA A 150 15.87 -6.16 -1.33
N TYR A 151 14.81 -6.82 -1.84
CA TYR A 151 13.76 -7.39 -1.01
C TYR A 151 14.31 -8.34 0.06
N LYS A 152 15.16 -9.30 -0.34
CA LYS A 152 15.77 -10.26 0.59
C LYS A 152 16.55 -9.56 1.69
N LYS A 153 17.37 -8.58 1.32
CA LYS A 153 18.15 -7.80 2.29
C LYS A 153 17.24 -7.12 3.31
N GLU A 154 16.20 -6.43 2.84
CA GLU A 154 15.27 -5.72 3.71
C GLU A 154 14.46 -6.68 4.60
N ASN A 155 13.96 -7.79 4.05
CA ASN A 155 13.26 -8.81 4.82
C ASN A 155 14.16 -9.39 5.93
N ASN A 156 15.42 -9.69 5.61
CA ASN A 156 16.36 -10.26 6.59
C ASN A 156 16.70 -9.27 7.70
N GLU A 157 16.84 -7.98 7.38
CA GLU A 157 17.06 -6.90 8.36
C GLU A 157 15.83 -6.72 9.28
N ALA A 158 14.62 -6.87 8.75
CA ALA A 158 13.38 -6.67 9.51
C ALA A 158 12.95 -7.89 10.35
N TYR A 159 13.19 -9.11 9.86
CA TYR A 159 12.59 -10.34 10.42
C TYR A 159 13.62 -11.37 10.92
N LEU A 160 14.92 -11.02 10.99
CA LEU A 160 16.02 -11.90 11.42
C LEU A 160 15.99 -13.26 10.71
N HIS A 161 16.07 -13.18 9.38
CA HIS A 161 15.89 -14.34 8.50
C HIS A 161 17.22 -15.05 8.15
N ASP A 162 17.13 -16.33 7.78
CA ASP A 162 18.23 -17.27 7.51
C ASP A 162 19.50 -16.64 6.89
N GLU A 163 20.61 -16.70 7.64
CA GLU A 163 21.93 -16.26 7.18
C GLU A 163 22.57 -17.21 6.16
N THR A 164 22.05 -18.45 5.99
CA THR A 164 22.62 -19.41 5.03
C THR A 164 22.33 -19.07 3.57
N GLY A 165 21.37 -18.17 3.33
CA GLY A 165 21.02 -17.66 2.00
C GLY A 165 20.28 -18.66 1.11
N LYS A 166 19.84 -19.80 1.66
CA LYS A 166 19.16 -20.88 0.91
C LYS A 166 17.66 -20.66 0.75
N SER A 167 17.07 -19.77 1.54
CA SER A 167 15.67 -19.38 1.43
C SER A 167 15.48 -17.88 1.19
N ILE A 168 14.26 -17.53 0.82
CA ILE A 168 13.73 -16.18 0.73
C ILE A 168 12.55 -16.11 1.69
N GLY A 169 12.68 -15.33 2.77
CA GLY A 169 11.59 -15.09 3.70
C GLY A 169 10.54 -14.14 3.11
N LEU A 170 9.26 -14.44 3.34
CA LEU A 170 8.13 -13.73 2.74
C LEU A 170 7.32 -12.89 3.74
N CYS A 171 7.84 -12.68 4.96
CA CYS A 171 7.21 -11.89 6.01
C CYS A 171 6.98 -10.44 5.58
N LEU A 172 8.01 -9.79 5.02
CA LEU A 172 7.92 -8.42 4.55
C LEU A 172 6.90 -8.27 3.41
N LEU A 173 6.83 -9.24 2.49
CA LEU A 173 5.86 -9.24 1.40
C LEU A 173 4.42 -9.34 1.93
N HIS A 174 4.17 -10.14 2.97
CA HIS A 174 2.84 -10.21 3.58
C HIS A 174 2.45 -8.91 4.30
N GLU A 175 3.36 -8.31 5.07
CA GLU A 175 3.12 -7.01 5.70
C GLU A 175 2.86 -5.93 4.65
N ALA A 176 3.67 -5.90 3.59
CA ALA A 176 3.50 -4.97 2.49
C ALA A 176 2.14 -5.17 1.79
N HIS A 177 1.70 -6.41 1.62
CA HIS A 177 0.41 -6.73 1.04
C HIS A 177 -0.74 -6.17 1.90
N LEU A 178 -0.75 -6.47 3.20
CA LEU A 178 -1.76 -5.93 4.13
C LEU A 178 -1.78 -4.39 4.12
N LYS A 179 -0.60 -3.77 4.10
CA LYS A 179 -0.45 -2.31 4.03
C LYS A 179 -0.94 -1.74 2.69
N ALA A 180 -0.74 -2.43 1.58
CA ALA A 180 -1.12 -1.94 0.26
C ALA A 180 -2.62 -2.11 -0.03
N HIS A 181 -3.23 -3.15 0.50
CA HIS A 181 -4.58 -3.59 0.11
C HIS A 181 -5.63 -3.47 1.22
N GLY A 182 -5.24 -3.52 2.50
CA GLY A 182 -6.19 -3.47 3.62
C GLY A 182 -6.40 -4.83 4.28
N ALA A 183 -7.09 -4.82 5.42
CA ALA A 183 -7.32 -6.01 6.25
C ALA A 183 -8.37 -6.96 5.64
N GLU A 184 -9.28 -6.43 4.82
CA GLU A 184 -10.27 -7.21 4.05
C GLU A 184 -9.63 -8.11 2.99
N TYR A 185 -8.33 -7.92 2.71
CA TYR A 185 -7.54 -8.79 1.83
C TYR A 185 -6.50 -9.62 2.60
N GLU A 186 -6.68 -9.81 3.90
CA GLU A 186 -5.76 -10.64 4.69
C GLU A 186 -5.68 -12.07 4.12
N ILE A 187 -4.44 -12.50 3.87
CA ILE A 187 -4.16 -13.83 3.34
C ILE A 187 -4.16 -14.82 4.51
N LYS A 188 -5.05 -15.80 4.45
CA LYS A 188 -5.21 -16.84 5.47
C LYS A 188 -4.99 -18.22 4.89
N TRP A 189 -4.69 -19.18 5.76
CA TRP A 189 -4.56 -20.59 5.41
C TRP A 189 -5.81 -21.38 5.79
N ASN A 190 -6.42 -22.05 4.82
CA ASN A 190 -7.63 -22.85 5.06
C ASN A 190 -7.36 -24.35 5.35
N GLY A 191 -6.09 -24.76 5.41
CA GLY A 191 -5.69 -26.17 5.53
C GLY A 191 -5.13 -26.78 4.25
N TYR A 192 -5.42 -26.19 3.09
CA TYR A 192 -5.04 -26.73 1.77
C TYR A 192 -4.38 -25.69 0.87
N GLU A 193 -4.87 -24.47 0.90
CA GLU A 193 -4.35 -23.34 0.13
C GLU A 193 -4.50 -22.04 0.91
N PHE A 194 -3.80 -21.01 0.44
CA PHE A 194 -4.04 -19.66 0.88
C PHE A 194 -5.33 -19.14 0.26
N VAL A 195 -6.10 -18.39 1.05
CA VAL A 195 -7.36 -17.76 0.66
C VAL A 195 -7.41 -16.33 1.18
N ILE A 196 -8.27 -15.51 0.57
CA ILE A 196 -8.77 -14.26 1.14
C ILE A 196 -10.22 -14.55 1.50
N GLU A 197 -10.55 -14.55 2.79
CA GLU A 197 -11.93 -14.75 3.24
C GLU A 197 -12.69 -13.45 3.12
N GLU A 198 -13.81 -13.46 2.40
CA GLU A 198 -14.78 -12.37 2.49
C GLU A 198 -15.43 -12.46 3.88
N ASP A 199 -15.44 -11.36 4.63
CA ASP A 199 -16.23 -11.29 5.88
C ASP A 199 -17.69 -11.59 5.51
N GLU A 200 -18.21 -12.75 5.95
CA GLU A 200 -19.65 -13.01 5.94
C GLU A 200 -20.30 -12.01 6.91
N GLU A 201 -20.96 -10.98 6.36
CA GLU A 201 -21.80 -10.02 7.12
C GLU A 201 -22.93 -10.71 7.89
#